data_AF-A0A954JWX5-F1
#
_entry.id   AF-A0A954JWX5-F1
#
_cell.length_a   1.000
_cell.length_b   1.000
_cell.length_c   1.000
_cell.angle_alpha   90.00
_cell.angle_beta   90.00
_cell.angle_gamma   90.00
#
_symmetry.space_group_name_H-M   'P 1'
#
loop_
_entity.id
_entity.type
_entity.pdbx_description
1 polymer ?
#
loop_
_entity_poly.entity_id
_entity_poly.type
_entity_poly.pdbx_seq_one_letter_code
_entity_poly.pdbx_strand_id
1 'polypeptide(L)'
;MEYRRLLGQSELSVSSMGMGCVTFGREVDPQSSLLIMDHAFEQGITLFDTAEAYAQWTSQRVVGEWMKTRNSRDKVVLATKVSGLLSRHRIVKYVDCGSDPDVGMKPLQSNSLRWA
;
A
#
# COMPACT_ATOMS: atom_id res chain seq x y z
N MET A 1 3.96 -15.09 -15.65
CA MET A 1 4.23 -13.66 -15.39
C MET A 1 5.65 -13.32 -15.84
N GLU A 2 5.83 -12.23 -16.57
CA GLU A 2 7.16 -11.68 -16.88
C GLU A 2 7.59 -10.67 -15.81
N TYR A 3 8.89 -10.58 -15.53
CA TYR A 3 9.45 -9.67 -14.53
C TYR A 3 10.48 -8.73 -15.15
N ARG A 4 10.41 -7.45 -14.80
CA ARG A 4 11.45 -6.46 -15.10
C ARG A 4 12.44 -6.44 -13.96
N ARG A 5 13.64 -6.96 -14.18
CA ARG A 5 14.69 -7.11 -13.16
C ARG A 5 15.26 -5.79 -12.63
N LEU A 6 15.17 -4.71 -13.40
CA LEU A 6 15.67 -3.39 -13.04
C LEU A 6 14.60 -2.35 -13.33
N LEU A 7 14.05 -1.73 -12.28
CA LEU A 7 13.17 -0.59 -12.42
C LEU A 7 14.01 0.70 -12.45
N GLY A 8 14.20 1.25 -13.64
CA GLY A 8 15.04 2.43 -13.83
C GLY A 8 16.50 2.14 -13.48
N GLN A 9 17.08 2.92 -12.57
CA GLN A 9 18.44 2.74 -12.05
C GLN A 9 18.49 1.93 -10.74
N SER A 10 17.36 1.37 -10.29
CA SER A 10 17.31 0.59 -9.05
C SER A 10 17.49 -0.91 -9.31
N GLU A 11 17.85 -1.65 -8.26
CA GLU A 11 17.91 -3.12 -8.26
C GLU A 11 16.55 -3.78 -8.02
N LEU A 12 15.45 -3.00 -8.06
CA LEU A 12 14.11 -3.55 -7.84
C LEU A 12 13.66 -4.37 -9.05
N SER A 13 13.28 -5.62 -8.76
CA SER A 13 12.59 -6.50 -9.70
C SER A 13 11.08 -6.42 -9.47
N VAL A 14 10.31 -6.06 -10.50
CA VAL A 14 8.84 -5.93 -10.43
C VAL A 14 8.18 -6.79 -11.50
N SER A 15 6.95 -7.25 -11.25
CA SER A 15 6.09 -7.83 -12.28
C SER A 15 5.88 -6.84 -13.44
N SER A 16 5.76 -7.33 -14.67
CA SER A 16 5.57 -6.49 -15.86
C SER A 16 4.25 -5.71 -15.84
N MET A 17 3.27 -6.17 -15.06
CA MET A 17 2.04 -5.47 -14.73
C MET A 17 2.00 -5.16 -13.23
N GLY A 18 1.41 -4.02 -12.87
CA GLY A 18 1.15 -3.63 -11.47
C GLY A 18 -0.34 -3.61 -11.15
N MET A 19 -0.67 -3.81 -9.88
CA MET A 19 -2.02 -3.73 -9.35
C MET A 19 -2.30 -2.33 -8.78
N GLY A 20 -3.20 -1.59 -9.41
CA GLY A 20 -3.67 -0.30 -8.90
C GLY A 20 -4.78 -0.48 -7.87
N CYS A 21 -4.64 0.15 -6.70
CA CYS A 21 -5.57 -0.03 -5.57
C CYS A 21 -6.52 1.17 -5.35
N VAL A 22 -6.68 2.06 -6.32
CA VAL A 22 -7.43 3.32 -6.17
C VAL A 22 -8.91 3.15 -5.79
N THR A 23 -9.53 2.04 -6.21
CA THR A 23 -10.96 1.75 -5.98
C THR A 23 -11.24 1.04 -4.65
N PHE A 24 -10.20 0.57 -3.96
CA PHE A 24 -10.34 -0.25 -2.75
C PHE A 24 -10.79 0.58 -1.56
N GLY A 25 -11.92 0.17 -0.96
CA GLY A 25 -12.59 0.88 0.12
C GLY A 25 -13.51 2.01 -0.32
N ARG A 26 -13.70 2.22 -1.64
CA ARG A 26 -14.66 3.20 -2.18
C ARG A 26 -15.67 2.55 -3.13
N GLU A 27 -15.22 2.06 -4.28
CA GLU A 27 -16.08 1.35 -5.24
C GLU A 27 -16.10 -0.15 -4.99
N VAL A 28 -14.98 -0.70 -4.50
CA VAL A 28 -14.86 -2.11 -4.12
C VAL A 28 -14.76 -2.17 -2.60
N ASP A 29 -15.61 -2.96 -1.95
CA ASP A 29 -15.55 -3.12 -0.50
C ASP A 29 -14.23 -3.79 -0.07
N PRO A 30 -13.80 -3.61 1.20
CA PRO A 30 -12.55 -4.18 1.69
C PRO A 30 -12.42 -5.68 1.48
N GLN A 31 -13.46 -6.48 1.71
CA GLN A 31 -13.38 -7.94 1.63
C GLN A 31 -13.18 -8.38 0.18
N SER A 32 -13.95 -7.83 -0.75
CA SER A 32 -13.77 -8.08 -2.18
C SER A 32 -12.39 -7.60 -2.68
N SER A 33 -11.89 -6.49 -2.14
CA SER A 33 -10.54 -5.99 -2.46
C SER A 33 -9.44 -6.99 -2.08
N LEU A 34 -9.57 -7.68 -0.92
CA LEU A 34 -8.64 -8.74 -0.53
C LEU A 34 -8.61 -9.89 -1.54
N LEU A 35 -9.78 -10.32 -2.02
CA LEU A 35 -9.90 -11.40 -3.00
C LEU A 35 -9.28 -11.03 -4.36
N ILE A 36 -9.45 -9.77 -4.78
CA ILE A 36 -8.81 -9.28 -6.01
C ILE A 36 -7.29 -9.26 -5.86
N MET A 37 -6.77 -8.85 -4.70
CA MET A 37 -5.32 -8.87 -4.44
C MET A 37 -4.76 -10.29 -4.33
N ASP A 38 -5.49 -11.21 -3.69
CA ASP A 38 -5.15 -12.64 -3.65
C ASP A 38 -5.02 -13.17 -5.10
N HIS A 39 -6.03 -12.92 -5.95
CA HIS A 39 -5.98 -13.35 -7.36
C HIS A 39 -4.82 -12.73 -8.14
N ALA A 40 -4.60 -11.41 -8.01
CA ALA A 40 -3.49 -10.73 -8.68
C ALA A 40 -2.13 -11.34 -8.28
N PHE A 41 -1.94 -11.60 -6.98
CA PHE A 41 -0.72 -12.19 -6.44
C PHE A 41 -0.51 -13.64 -6.91
N GLU A 42 -1.57 -14.45 -6.94
CA GLU A 42 -1.54 -15.82 -7.49
C GLU A 42 -1.15 -15.85 -8.98
N GLN A 43 -1.54 -14.84 -9.75
CA GLN A 43 -1.11 -14.68 -11.15
C GLN A 43 0.34 -14.15 -11.28
N GLY A 44 1.02 -13.88 -10.17
CA GLY A 44 2.41 -13.45 -10.10
C GLY A 44 2.62 -11.93 -10.09
N ILE A 45 1.58 -11.12 -9.89
CA ILE A 45 1.74 -9.67 -9.75
C ILE A 45 2.37 -9.36 -8.38
N THR A 46 3.47 -8.61 -8.38
CA THR A 46 4.21 -8.24 -7.17
C THR A 46 4.31 -6.74 -6.95
N LEU A 47 3.98 -5.92 -7.94
CA LEU A 47 3.92 -4.46 -7.81
C LEU A 47 2.50 -4.02 -7.45
N PHE A 48 2.32 -3.39 -6.28
CA PHE A 48 1.04 -2.84 -5.82
C PHE A 48 1.17 -1.31 -5.64
N ASP A 49 0.18 -0.56 -6.13
CA ASP A 49 0.16 0.91 -6.09
C ASP A 49 -1.03 1.45 -5.29
N THR A 50 -0.73 2.27 -4.29
CA THR A 50 -1.74 3.00 -3.50
C THR A 50 -1.35 4.47 -3.33
N ALA A 51 -2.10 5.23 -2.52
CA ALA A 51 -1.77 6.60 -2.13
C ALA A 51 -2.58 7.03 -0.91
N GLU A 52 -2.11 8.06 -0.20
CA GLU A 52 -2.84 8.68 0.91
C GLU A 52 -4.23 9.18 0.51
N ALA A 53 -4.32 9.73 -0.71
CA ALA A 53 -5.54 10.34 -1.24
C ALA A 53 -6.59 9.30 -1.66
N TYR A 54 -6.20 8.03 -1.85
CA TYR A 54 -7.11 7.00 -2.33
C TYR A 54 -8.09 6.59 -1.22
N ALA A 55 -9.38 6.84 -1.47
CA ALA A 55 -10.47 6.55 -0.54
C ALA A 55 -10.21 7.09 0.90
N GLN A 56 -9.63 8.29 1.01
CA GLN A 56 -9.28 8.91 2.30
C GLN A 56 -8.51 7.92 3.21
N TRP A 57 -7.35 7.45 2.74
CA TRP A 57 -6.49 6.45 3.39
C TRP A 57 -6.99 5.00 3.42
N THR A 58 -8.25 4.74 3.06
CA THR A 58 -8.82 3.39 3.19
C THR A 58 -8.12 2.38 2.29
N SER A 59 -7.73 2.76 1.07
CA SER A 59 -6.98 1.90 0.16
C SER A 59 -5.66 1.41 0.80
N GLN A 60 -4.92 2.30 1.46
CA GLN A 60 -3.68 1.93 2.16
C GLN A 60 -3.91 0.95 3.30
N ARG A 61 -5.00 1.12 4.05
CA ARG A 61 -5.37 0.19 5.13
C ARG A 61 -5.72 -1.20 4.58
N VAL A 62 -6.46 -1.25 3.48
CA VAL A 62 -6.82 -2.51 2.82
C VAL A 62 -5.57 -3.24 2.33
N VAL A 63 -4.63 -2.53 1.67
CA VAL A 63 -3.36 -3.12 1.21
C VAL A 63 -2.48 -3.57 2.38
N GLY A 64 -2.39 -2.77 3.45
CA GLY A 64 -1.64 -3.11 4.66
C GLY A 64 -2.20 -4.35 5.36
N GLU A 65 -3.52 -4.43 5.54
CA GLU A 65 -4.19 -5.59 6.13
C GLU A 65 -4.00 -6.85 5.27
N TRP A 66 -4.10 -6.72 3.95
CA TRP A 66 -3.83 -7.83 3.04
C TRP A 66 -2.41 -8.35 3.18
N MET A 67 -1.40 -7.46 3.14
CA MET A 67 0.00 -7.88 3.27
C MET A 67 0.27 -8.58 4.60
N LYS A 68 -0.28 -8.03 5.70
CA LYS A 68 -0.15 -8.59 7.04
C LYS A 68 -0.81 -9.96 7.15
N THR A 69 -2.06 -10.09 6.69
CA THR A 69 -2.82 -11.34 6.79
C THR A 69 -2.33 -12.44 5.85
N ARG A 70 -1.64 -12.08 4.76
CA ARG A 70 -1.03 -13.04 3.80
C ARG A 70 0.46 -13.24 3.99
N ASN A 71 1.07 -12.56 4.96
CA ASN A 71 2.51 -12.58 5.20
C ASN A 71 3.31 -12.37 3.90
N SER A 72 2.93 -11.36 3.12
CA SER A 72 3.42 -11.13 1.76
C SER A 72 4.37 -9.93 1.65
N ARG A 73 4.73 -9.28 2.77
CA ARG A 73 5.53 -8.05 2.76
C ARG A 73 6.84 -8.19 1.98
N ASP A 74 7.59 -9.26 2.21
CA ASP A 74 8.88 -9.51 1.53
C ASP A 74 8.73 -9.92 0.06
N LYS A 75 7.50 -10.18 -0.40
CA LYS A 75 7.21 -10.66 -1.75
C LYS A 75 6.65 -9.58 -2.66
N VAL A 76 6.38 -8.38 -2.12
CA VAL A 76 5.71 -7.31 -2.85
C VAL A 76 6.50 -6.00 -2.82
N VAL A 77 6.56 -5.37 -3.98
CA VAL A 77 7.02 -4.01 -4.15
C VAL A 77 5.80 -3.10 -4.02
N LEU A 78 5.79 -2.27 -2.97
CA LEU A 78 4.70 -1.35 -2.72
C LEU A 78 5.10 0.07 -3.14
N ALA A 79 4.30 0.69 -3.99
CA ALA A 79 4.39 2.08 -4.35
C ALA A 79 3.27 2.89 -3.68
N THR A 80 3.62 4.05 -3.12
CA THR A 80 2.65 4.98 -2.53
C THR A 80 3.01 6.44 -2.82
N LYS A 81 2.09 7.37 -2.55
CA LYS A 81 2.20 8.78 -2.91
C LYS A 81 1.72 9.67 -1.77
N VAL A 82 2.46 10.74 -1.52
CA VAL A 82 2.06 11.86 -0.66
C VAL A 82 1.55 12.98 -1.54
N SER A 83 0.41 13.56 -1.21
CA SER A 83 -0.25 14.61 -1.98
C SER A 83 -0.15 15.98 -1.29
N GLY A 84 -0.64 17.04 -1.92
CA GLY A 84 -0.70 18.39 -1.34
C GLY A 84 0.66 19.10 -1.22
N LEU A 85 0.72 20.14 -0.40
CA LEU A 85 1.95 20.91 -0.19
C LEU A 85 3.01 20.05 0.52
N LEU A 86 4.07 19.71 -0.21
CA LEU A 86 5.17 18.91 0.30
C LEU A 86 6.06 19.76 1.21
N SER A 87 5.90 19.60 2.52
CA SER A 87 6.84 20.10 3.52
C SER A 87 7.55 18.92 4.19
N ARG A 88 8.75 19.16 4.73
CA ARG A 88 9.46 18.15 5.54
C ARG A 88 8.57 17.59 6.64
N HIS A 89 7.84 18.47 7.34
CA HIS A 89 6.90 18.08 8.39
C HIS A 89 5.81 17.13 7.87
N ARG A 90 5.21 17.42 6.69
CA ARG A 90 4.18 16.57 6.09
C ARG A 90 4.72 15.20 5.71
N ILE A 91 5.90 15.14 5.07
CA ILE A 91 6.51 13.88 4.65
C ILE A 91 6.85 13.02 5.86
N VAL A 92 7.45 13.60 6.90
CA VAL A 92 7.76 12.86 8.14
C VAL A 92 6.49 12.35 8.80
N LYS A 93 5.45 13.20 8.95
CA LYS A 93 4.14 12.78 9.47
C LYS A 93 3.52 11.63 8.68
N TYR A 94 3.66 11.64 7.34
CA TYR A 94 3.19 10.55 6.48
C TYR A 94 3.94 9.23 6.70
N VAL A 95 5.26 9.29 6.88
CA VAL A 95 6.07 8.09 7.12
C VAL A 95 5.85 7.54 8.53
N ASP A 96 5.64 8.42 9.51
CA ASP A 96 5.52 8.11 10.94
C ASP A 96 4.06 7.89 11.40
N CYS A 97 3.13 7.53 10.51
CA CYS A 97 1.66 7.45 10.73
C CYS A 97 1.16 6.62 11.94
N GLY A 98 2.01 6.11 12.83
CA GLY A 98 1.64 5.49 14.10
C GLY A 98 1.41 6.44 15.29
N SER A 99 1.48 7.77 15.13
CA SER A 99 1.58 8.70 16.28
C SER A 99 0.66 9.94 16.31
N ASP A 100 -0.22 10.16 15.33
CA ASP A 100 -0.98 11.42 15.24
C ASP A 100 -2.45 11.32 15.73
N PRO A 101 -2.86 12.12 16.73
CA PRO A 101 -4.22 12.13 17.28
C PRO A 101 -5.26 12.95 16.48
N ASP A 102 -4.85 13.82 15.55
CA ASP A 102 -5.77 14.69 14.77
C ASP A 102 -6.32 13.99 13.51
N VAL A 103 -5.71 12.86 13.13
CA VAL A 103 -6.34 11.92 12.20
C VAL A 103 -7.38 11.18 13.04
N GLY A 104 -8.62 11.68 13.11
CA GLY A 104 -9.74 11.22 13.98
C GLY A 104 -9.98 9.71 14.07
N MET A 105 -9.01 9.02 14.63
CA MET A 105 -8.82 7.59 14.62
C MET A 105 -8.07 7.25 15.89
N LYS A 106 -8.52 6.21 16.57
CA LYS A 106 -7.73 5.58 17.62
C LYS A 106 -6.35 5.28 17.01
N PRO A 107 -5.25 5.54 17.73
CA PRO A 107 -3.95 5.00 17.36
C PRO A 107 -4.16 3.52 17.09
N LEU A 108 -4.03 3.08 15.83
CA LEU A 108 -3.82 1.67 15.61
C LEU A 108 -2.54 1.37 16.40
N GLN A 109 -2.65 0.50 17.40
CA GLN A 109 -1.57 0.25 18.34
C GLN A 109 -0.25 0.13 17.57
N SER A 110 0.77 0.79 18.12
CA SER A 110 2.05 1.29 17.57
C SER A 110 2.92 0.33 16.74
N ASN A 111 2.39 -0.80 16.28
CA ASN A 111 3.06 -1.81 15.45
C ASN A 111 2.37 -2.11 14.10
N SER A 112 1.30 -1.40 13.74
CA SER A 112 0.50 -1.74 12.53
C SER A 112 0.86 -0.96 11.26
N LEU A 113 1.74 0.04 11.36
CA LEU A 113 2.27 0.81 10.22
C LEU A 113 3.80 0.76 10.11
N ARG A 114 4.47 0.05 11.01
CA ARG A 114 5.76 -0.54 10.62
C ARG A 114 5.38 -1.60 9.60
N TRP A 115 5.74 -1.37 8.35
CA TRP A 115 5.64 -2.36 7.28
C TRP A 115 6.33 -3.65 7.75
N ALA A 116 5.57 -4.51 8.43
CA ALA A 116 5.93 -5.83 8.94
C ALA A 116 5.43 -6.87 7.94
#